data_AF-A0A2T1F863-F1
#
_entry.id   AF-A0A2T1F863-F1
#
_cell.length_a   1.000
_cell.length_b   1.000
_cell.length_c   1.000
_cell.angle_alpha   90.00
_cell.angle_beta   90.00
_cell.angle_gamma   90.00
#
_symmetry.space_group_name_H-M   'P 1'
#
loop_
_entity.id
_entity.type
_entity.pdbx_description
1 polymer ?
#
loop_
_entity_poly.entity_id
_entity_poly.type
_entity_poly.pdbx_seq_one_letter_code
_entity_poly.pdbx_strand_id
1 'polypeptide(L)'
;DVYKRQSLTREAIGAYEVIVIPIQQKWNHEILTKEIVPDIYRSKQSFIDGLKKTSLKVYNDRKTIYESTLEFSVNNIRSIFPILNGRNELSMLSGLCVPFSSRDDKKIGVMWMLFSRPFARDLSEEDKAIYQVYANQIALAYSSAKQSEELKQKLSKNTFELTANIDLNYKDARNQAIICFVVSLCTSIAGIILLFYGFYHVIEKKDKTSDTLVKSGMAALVGAFLQGVTVLAFNQGKAANERMDRYHKELYNVRKLQILLSATEQLSPETSPQAKQQIIQSTTNSWIESINETKNLEKPKEQKNLGKPN
;
A
#
# COMPACT_ATOMS: atom_id res chain seq x y z
N ASP A 1 -17.42 -7.59 3.58
CA ASP A 1 -18.31 -6.94 4.57
C ASP A 1 -19.57 -6.31 4.02
N VAL A 2 -19.50 -5.42 3.01
CA VAL A 2 -20.71 -4.75 2.46
C VAL A 2 -21.75 -5.76 1.98
N TYR A 3 -21.37 -6.76 1.17
CA TYR A 3 -22.27 -7.82 0.72
C TYR A 3 -22.88 -8.65 1.86
N LYS A 4 -22.11 -8.93 2.92
CA LYS A 4 -22.61 -9.62 4.12
C LYS A 4 -23.68 -8.79 4.81
N ARG A 5 -23.47 -7.48 4.96
CA ARG A 5 -24.47 -6.57 5.54
C ARG A 5 -25.69 -6.38 4.65
N GLN A 6 -25.52 -6.32 3.33
CA GLN A 6 -26.62 -6.31 2.37
C GLN A 6 -27.48 -7.58 2.52
N SER A 7 -26.86 -8.76 2.60
CA SER A 7 -27.59 -10.01 2.78
C SER A 7 -28.34 -10.06 4.12
N LEU A 8 -27.70 -9.64 5.22
CA LEU A 8 -28.36 -9.59 6.53
C LEU A 8 -29.51 -8.58 6.55
N THR A 9 -29.32 -7.43 5.91
CA THR A 9 -30.36 -6.40 5.78
C THR A 9 -31.54 -6.94 4.98
N ARG A 10 -31.27 -7.60 3.84
CA ARG A 10 -32.28 -8.23 2.98
C ARG A 10 -33.14 -9.22 3.77
N GLU A 11 -32.50 -10.10 4.54
CA GLU A 11 -33.19 -11.08 5.37
C GLU A 11 -33.99 -10.44 6.50
N ALA A 12 -33.40 -9.47 7.21
CA ALA A 12 -34.04 -8.81 8.36
C ALA A 12 -35.29 -7.99 7.98
N ILE A 13 -35.27 -7.32 6.82
CA ILE A 13 -36.40 -6.52 6.34
C ILE A 13 -37.39 -7.32 5.47
N GLY A 14 -37.11 -8.59 5.19
CA GLY A 14 -37.92 -9.41 4.28
C GLY A 14 -37.92 -8.90 2.83
N ALA A 15 -36.88 -8.18 2.41
CA ALA A 15 -36.74 -7.74 1.03
C ALA A 15 -36.36 -8.92 0.14
N TYR A 16 -36.89 -8.92 -1.08
CA TYR A 16 -36.42 -9.80 -2.14
C TYR A 16 -34.95 -9.51 -2.46
N GLU A 17 -34.61 -8.22 -2.54
CA GLU A 17 -33.28 -7.75 -2.90
C GLU A 17 -32.97 -6.38 -2.30
N VAL A 18 -31.68 -6.15 -1.99
CA VAL A 18 -31.17 -4.86 -1.54
C VAL A 18 -30.06 -4.42 -2.48
N ILE A 19 -30.24 -3.27 -3.14
CA ILE A 19 -29.27 -2.71 -4.08
C ILE A 19 -28.70 -1.43 -3.47
N VAL A 20 -27.39 -1.34 -3.35
CA VAL A 20 -26.71 -0.16 -2.78
C VAL A 20 -26.03 0.61 -3.90
N ILE A 21 -26.35 1.88 -4.01
CA ILE A 21 -25.88 2.73 -5.09
C ILE A 21 -25.09 3.91 -4.49
N PRO A 22 -23.76 3.79 -4.37
CA PRO A 22 -22.92 4.90 -3.96
C PRO A 22 -22.88 5.96 -5.07
N ILE A 23 -23.02 7.22 -4.68
CA ILE A 23 -22.98 8.37 -5.60
C ILE A 23 -21.67 9.10 -5.36
N GLN A 24 -20.67 8.89 -6.23
CA GLN A 24 -19.41 9.62 -6.17
C GLN A 24 -19.60 11.00 -6.84
N GLN A 25 -19.21 12.07 -6.14
CA GLN A 25 -19.31 13.47 -6.59
C GLN A 25 -18.47 13.86 -7.82
N LYS A 26 -17.97 12.92 -8.65
CA LYS A 26 -17.33 13.32 -9.92
C LYS A 26 -18.43 13.56 -10.96
N TRP A 27 -18.63 14.83 -11.30
CA TRP A 27 -19.72 15.38 -12.14
C TRP A 27 -19.65 15.02 -13.63
N ASN A 28 -19.26 13.80 -14.00
CA ASN A 28 -19.48 13.29 -15.36
C ASN A 28 -20.58 12.25 -15.29
N HIS A 29 -21.59 12.38 -16.16
CA HIS A 29 -22.84 11.61 -16.18
C HIS A 29 -22.68 10.08 -16.38
N GLU A 30 -21.46 9.55 -16.31
CA GLU A 30 -21.13 8.13 -16.49
C GLU A 30 -20.95 7.36 -15.18
N ILE A 31 -21.01 8.02 -14.02
CA ILE A 31 -20.79 7.33 -12.74
C ILE A 31 -22.06 6.69 -12.25
N LEU A 32 -22.40 5.53 -12.79
CA LEU A 32 -23.28 4.56 -12.14
C LEU A 32 -23.24 3.29 -12.97
N THR A 33 -22.72 2.19 -12.38
CA THR A 33 -22.99 0.77 -12.69
C THR A 33 -21.79 -0.16 -12.91
N LYS A 34 -20.55 0.20 -12.54
CA LYS A 34 -19.47 -0.81 -12.67
C LYS A 34 -19.50 -1.89 -11.58
N GLU A 35 -20.04 -1.64 -10.39
CA GLU A 35 -19.80 -2.55 -9.25
C GLU A 35 -21.00 -3.07 -8.46
N ILE A 36 -22.23 -2.52 -8.57
CA ILE A 36 -23.30 -2.88 -7.60
C ILE A 36 -24.70 -2.97 -8.23
N VAL A 37 -24.80 -3.12 -9.55
CA VAL A 37 -26.06 -3.59 -10.17
C VAL A 37 -25.78 -5.02 -10.61
N PRO A 38 -26.46 -6.03 -10.05
CA PRO A 38 -26.26 -7.42 -10.45
C PRO A 38 -26.33 -7.56 -11.97
N ASP A 39 -25.43 -8.37 -12.55
CA ASP A 39 -25.32 -8.55 -14.00
C ASP A 39 -26.65 -8.96 -14.66
N ILE A 40 -27.52 -9.60 -13.88
CA ILE A 40 -28.87 -10.02 -14.27
C ILE A 40 -29.72 -8.84 -14.79
N TYR A 41 -29.49 -7.63 -14.27
CA TYR A 41 -30.22 -6.42 -14.68
C TYR A 41 -29.54 -5.63 -15.81
N ARG A 42 -28.28 -5.97 -16.16
CA ARG A 42 -27.47 -5.23 -17.14
C ARG A 42 -28.05 -5.28 -18.55
N SER A 43 -28.87 -6.28 -18.86
CA SER A 43 -29.56 -6.42 -20.16
C SER A 43 -30.78 -5.49 -20.35
N LYS A 44 -31.14 -4.67 -19.33
CA LYS A 44 -32.42 -3.94 -19.33
C LYS A 44 -32.24 -2.48 -18.96
N GLN A 45 -31.84 -1.72 -19.97
CA GLN A 45 -31.53 -0.29 -19.86
C GLN A 45 -32.67 0.53 -19.22
N SER A 46 -33.93 0.24 -19.56
CA SER A 46 -35.10 0.96 -19.02
C SER A 46 -35.26 0.83 -17.50
N PHE A 47 -34.94 -0.33 -16.93
CA PHE A 47 -34.96 -0.54 -15.47
C PHE A 47 -33.82 0.23 -14.80
N ILE A 48 -32.62 0.16 -15.37
CA ILE A 48 -31.45 0.89 -14.89
C ILE A 48 -31.70 2.40 -14.94
N ASP A 49 -32.30 2.91 -16.01
CA ASP A 49 -32.61 4.33 -16.18
C ASP A 49 -33.66 4.78 -15.16
N GLY A 50 -34.67 3.94 -14.89
CA GLY A 50 -35.65 4.17 -13.83
C GLY A 50 -35.01 4.26 -12.45
N LEU A 51 -34.16 3.29 -12.10
CA LEU A 51 -33.40 3.31 -10.85
C LEU A 51 -32.51 4.55 -10.77
N LYS A 52 -31.76 4.89 -11.83
CA LYS A 52 -30.87 6.06 -11.86
C LYS A 52 -31.64 7.36 -11.64
N LYS A 53 -32.72 7.59 -12.40
CA LYS A 53 -33.54 8.80 -12.31
C LYS A 53 -34.10 8.99 -10.90
N THR A 54 -34.66 7.93 -10.32
CA THR A 54 -35.25 7.98 -8.99
C THR A 54 -34.18 8.11 -7.90
N SER A 55 -33.07 7.38 -8.02
CA SER A 55 -31.91 7.49 -7.12
C SER A 55 -31.38 8.92 -7.06
N LEU A 56 -31.25 9.58 -8.21
CA LEU A 56 -30.77 10.96 -8.28
C LEU A 56 -31.77 11.95 -7.64
N LYS A 57 -33.07 11.72 -7.84
CA LYS A 57 -34.13 12.50 -7.18
C LYS A 57 -34.04 12.39 -5.65
N VAL A 58 -34.00 11.17 -5.11
CA VAL A 58 -33.89 10.89 -3.67
C VAL A 58 -32.59 11.42 -3.08
N TYR A 59 -31.49 11.31 -3.81
CA TYR A 59 -30.19 11.82 -3.37
C TYR A 59 -30.19 13.35 -3.25
N ASN A 60 -30.73 14.07 -4.25
CA ASN A 60 -30.72 15.52 -4.30
C ASN A 60 -31.75 16.17 -3.37
N ASP A 61 -32.90 15.53 -3.17
CA ASP A 61 -33.94 16.10 -2.32
C ASP A 61 -33.57 15.96 -0.83
N ARG A 62 -33.56 17.09 -0.12
CA ARG A 62 -33.29 17.12 1.33
C ARG A 62 -34.53 16.75 2.17
N LYS A 63 -35.73 16.80 1.59
CA LYS A 63 -37.01 16.58 2.29
C LYS A 63 -37.72 15.29 1.87
N THR A 64 -37.59 14.81 0.63
CA THR A 64 -38.20 13.53 0.23
C THR A 64 -37.29 12.35 0.56
N ILE A 65 -37.25 11.98 1.83
CA ILE A 65 -36.64 10.71 2.24
C ILE A 65 -37.58 9.53 1.92
N TYR A 66 -38.88 9.77 1.65
CA TYR A 66 -39.88 8.71 1.91
C TYR A 66 -40.96 8.42 0.85
N GLU A 67 -40.98 9.06 -0.32
CA GLU A 67 -42.07 8.85 -1.30
C GLU A 67 -41.55 8.68 -2.72
N SER A 68 -40.57 7.80 -2.91
CA SER A 68 -40.37 7.23 -4.24
C SER A 68 -40.57 5.73 -4.19
N THR A 69 -41.82 5.33 -3.96
CA THR A 69 -42.30 4.02 -4.37
C THR A 69 -42.23 3.98 -5.88
N LEU A 70 -41.23 3.25 -6.39
CA LEU A 70 -41.18 2.94 -7.80
C LEU A 70 -42.17 1.79 -8.03
N GLU A 71 -43.43 2.14 -8.30
CA GLU A 71 -44.39 1.18 -8.85
C GLU A 71 -44.00 0.93 -10.30
N PHE A 72 -43.22 -0.11 -10.51
CA PHE A 72 -43.01 -0.59 -11.85
C PHE A 72 -44.32 -1.23 -12.33
N SER A 73 -44.91 -0.69 -13.41
CA SER A 73 -46.08 -1.31 -14.02
C SER A 73 -45.72 -2.70 -14.57
N VAL A 74 -46.53 -3.69 -14.22
CA VAL A 74 -46.41 -5.13 -14.56
C VAL A 74 -46.12 -5.36 -16.05
N ASN A 75 -46.57 -4.47 -16.94
CA ASN A 75 -46.37 -4.59 -18.38
C ASN A 75 -44.92 -4.36 -18.83
N ASN A 76 -44.14 -3.52 -18.14
CA ASN A 76 -42.71 -3.35 -18.42
C ASN A 76 -41.84 -4.39 -17.70
N ILE A 77 -42.29 -4.89 -16.54
CA ILE A 77 -41.57 -5.89 -15.74
C ILE A 77 -41.72 -7.32 -16.26
N ARG A 78 -42.81 -7.68 -16.94
CA ARG A 78 -43.02 -9.05 -17.46
C ARG A 78 -41.87 -9.54 -18.33
N SER A 79 -41.17 -8.64 -19.02
CA SER A 79 -39.97 -8.99 -19.78
C SER A 79 -38.74 -9.27 -18.89
N ILE A 80 -38.69 -8.74 -17.67
CA ILE A 80 -37.56 -8.75 -16.72
C ILE A 80 -37.35 -10.11 -16.06
N PHE A 81 -38.42 -10.84 -15.78
CA PHE A 81 -38.41 -11.98 -14.85
C PHE A 81 -38.26 -13.41 -15.37
N PRO A 82 -38.24 -13.74 -16.69
CA PRO A 82 -38.14 -15.15 -17.09
C PRO A 82 -36.81 -15.81 -16.69
N ILE A 83 -35.81 -15.04 -16.24
CA ILE A 83 -34.46 -15.54 -15.91
C ILE A 83 -34.29 -15.84 -14.40
N LEU A 84 -35.15 -15.30 -13.51
CA LEU A 84 -34.92 -15.36 -12.05
C LEU A 84 -35.68 -16.46 -11.28
N ASN A 85 -36.58 -17.20 -11.95
CA ASN A 85 -37.04 -18.55 -11.58
C ASN A 85 -38.23 -18.89 -12.49
N GLY A 86 -38.37 -20.15 -12.90
CA GLY A 86 -39.51 -20.66 -13.68
C GLY A 86 -40.86 -20.68 -12.94
N ARG A 87 -41.17 -19.65 -12.14
CA ARG A 87 -42.46 -19.42 -11.50
C ARG A 87 -43.02 -18.09 -11.99
N ASN A 88 -44.12 -18.18 -12.73
CA ASN A 88 -44.87 -17.07 -13.33
C ASN A 88 -45.59 -16.14 -12.31
N GLU A 89 -45.10 -16.02 -11.07
CA GLU A 89 -45.84 -15.43 -9.94
C GLU A 89 -45.18 -14.16 -9.33
N LEU A 90 -44.15 -13.58 -9.93
CA LEU A 90 -43.63 -12.28 -9.50
C LEU A 90 -44.41 -11.13 -10.13
N SER A 91 -45.69 -11.05 -9.77
CA SER A 91 -46.55 -9.90 -10.05
C SER A 91 -46.31 -8.81 -8.99
N MET A 92 -45.64 -7.74 -9.41
CA MET A 92 -45.36 -6.51 -8.65
C MET A 92 -44.20 -6.60 -7.66
N LEU A 93 -43.04 -6.09 -8.10
CA LEU A 93 -42.02 -5.60 -7.19
C LEU A 93 -42.40 -4.18 -6.77
N SER A 94 -42.51 -3.97 -5.47
CA SER A 94 -42.47 -2.63 -4.90
C SER A 94 -41.03 -2.33 -4.47
N GLY A 95 -40.58 -1.09 -4.70
CA GLY A 95 -39.23 -0.66 -4.38
C GLY A 95 -39.25 0.55 -3.47
N LEU A 96 -38.52 0.48 -2.36
CA LEU A 96 -38.27 1.61 -1.47
C LEU A 96 -36.83 2.09 -1.66
N CYS A 97 -36.67 3.39 -1.94
CA CYS A 97 -35.36 4.02 -2.10
C CYS A 97 -35.12 4.99 -0.94
N VAL A 98 -34.04 4.77 -0.19
CA VAL A 98 -33.66 5.62 0.95
C VAL A 98 -32.23 6.16 0.76
N PRO A 99 -31.98 7.45 1.05
CA PRO A 99 -30.63 7.99 1.06
C PRO A 99 -29.86 7.43 2.26
N PHE A 100 -28.54 7.28 2.10
CA PHE A 100 -27.67 6.95 3.22
C PHE A 100 -26.48 7.91 3.31
N SER A 101 -26.16 8.29 4.54
CA SER A 101 -25.14 9.30 4.87
C SER A 101 -23.98 8.69 5.63
N SER A 102 -22.79 9.26 5.43
CA SER A 102 -21.64 9.02 6.28
C SER A 102 -21.85 9.62 7.67
N ARG A 103 -20.91 9.36 8.59
CA ARG A 103 -20.91 9.88 9.97
C ARG A 103 -21.00 11.41 10.04
N ASP A 104 -20.46 12.11 9.03
CA ASP A 104 -20.46 13.58 8.96
C ASP A 104 -21.74 14.16 8.30
N ASP A 105 -22.82 13.38 8.29
CA ASP A 105 -24.10 13.69 7.62
C ASP A 105 -23.99 13.99 6.11
N LYS A 106 -22.83 13.68 5.52
CA LYS A 106 -22.63 13.76 4.08
C LYS A 106 -23.32 12.58 3.41
N LYS A 107 -24.35 12.85 2.60
CA LYS A 107 -24.96 11.83 1.72
C LYS A 107 -23.88 11.20 0.83
N ILE A 108 -23.83 9.88 0.82
CA ILE A 108 -22.84 9.10 0.06
C ILE A 108 -23.48 8.19 -0.98
N GLY A 109 -24.80 8.00 -0.92
CA GLY A 109 -25.53 7.20 -1.91
C GLY A 109 -26.99 7.00 -1.55
N VAL A 110 -27.61 6.05 -2.25
CA VAL A 110 -28.97 5.58 -1.97
C VAL A 110 -29.02 4.05 -1.92
N MET A 111 -29.96 3.53 -1.14
CA MET A 111 -30.23 2.11 -1.00
C MET A 111 -31.64 1.81 -1.48
N TRP A 112 -31.75 0.83 -2.37
CA TRP A 112 -33.00 0.25 -2.83
C TRP A 112 -33.30 -1.03 -2.07
N MET A 113 -34.53 -1.16 -1.59
CA MET A 113 -35.08 -2.37 -1.01
C MET A 113 -36.26 -2.79 -1.89
N LEU A 114 -36.13 -3.92 -2.56
CA LEU A 114 -37.13 -4.47 -3.46
C LEU A 114 -37.89 -5.56 -2.74
N PHE A 115 -39.22 -5.51 -2.75
CA PHE A 115 -40.09 -6.45 -2.07
C PHE A 115 -40.93 -7.23 -3.07
N SER A 116 -41.11 -8.53 -2.83
CA SER A 116 -41.91 -9.42 -3.68
C SER A 116 -43.42 -9.23 -3.52
N ARG A 117 -43.85 -8.36 -2.61
CA ARG A 117 -45.25 -8.01 -2.38
C ARG A 117 -45.42 -6.51 -2.55
N PRO A 118 -46.55 -6.03 -3.10
CA PRO A 118 -46.86 -4.61 -3.13
C PRO A 118 -46.96 -4.06 -1.71
N PHE A 119 -46.45 -2.85 -1.49
CA PHE A 119 -46.70 -2.11 -0.26
C PHE A 119 -48.19 -1.73 -0.23
N ALA A 120 -48.98 -2.44 0.57
CA ALA A 120 -50.41 -2.19 0.70
C ALA A 120 -50.74 -1.01 1.64
N ARG A 121 -49.74 -0.30 2.19
CA ARG A 121 -49.92 0.76 3.19
C ARG A 121 -48.93 1.90 2.97
N ASP A 122 -49.40 3.11 3.30
CA ASP A 122 -48.52 4.23 3.63
C ASP A 122 -47.56 3.78 4.74
N LEU A 123 -46.26 3.90 4.47
CA LEU A 123 -45.22 3.55 5.44
C LEU A 123 -45.38 4.43 6.68
N SER A 124 -45.46 3.80 7.86
CA SER A 124 -45.46 4.54 9.12
C SER A 124 -44.13 5.28 9.31
N GLU A 125 -44.12 6.34 10.12
CA GLU A 125 -42.87 7.03 10.48
C GLU A 125 -41.89 6.10 11.22
N GLU A 126 -42.41 5.10 11.94
CA GLU A 126 -41.59 4.08 12.60
C GLU A 126 -40.89 3.16 11.58
N ASP A 127 -41.61 2.69 10.56
CA ASP A 127 -41.03 1.85 9.49
C ASP A 127 -39.94 2.63 8.74
N LYS A 128 -40.21 3.90 8.42
CA LYS A 128 -39.26 4.82 7.78
C LYS A 128 -37.98 4.95 8.60
N ALA A 129 -38.10 5.12 9.92
CA ALA A 129 -36.96 5.19 10.81
C ALA A 129 -36.15 3.88 10.82
N ILE A 130 -36.82 2.72 10.81
CA ILE A 130 -36.17 1.40 10.76
C ILE A 130 -35.35 1.24 9.46
N TYR A 131 -35.94 1.53 8.31
CA TYR A 131 -35.23 1.45 7.03
C TYR A 131 -34.04 2.40 6.97
N GLN A 132 -34.17 3.61 7.54
CA GLN A 132 -33.06 4.54 7.65
C GLN A 132 -31.93 4.00 8.54
N VAL A 133 -32.24 3.30 9.63
CA VAL A 133 -31.22 2.63 10.47
C VAL A 133 -30.44 1.60 9.65
N TYR A 134 -31.11 0.75 8.86
CA TYR A 134 -30.43 -0.21 7.99
C TYR A 134 -29.58 0.48 6.92
N ALA A 135 -30.10 1.55 6.30
CA ALA A 135 -29.38 2.35 5.34
C ALA A 135 -28.08 2.91 5.95
N ASN A 136 -28.16 3.44 7.17
CA ASN A 136 -27.02 3.96 7.91
C ASN A 136 -26.02 2.86 8.30
N GLN A 137 -26.46 1.65 8.64
CA GLN A 137 -25.56 0.53 8.92
C GLN A 137 -24.77 0.09 7.67
N ILE A 138 -25.40 0.14 6.50
CA ILE A 138 -24.74 -0.09 5.21
C ILE A 138 -23.79 1.05 4.88
N ALA A 139 -24.17 2.29 5.15
CA ALA A 139 -23.30 3.47 4.99
C ALA A 139 -21.98 3.32 5.76
N LEU A 140 -22.07 2.90 7.02
CA LEU A 140 -20.90 2.67 7.87
C LEU A 140 -20.00 1.57 7.30
N ALA A 141 -20.57 0.45 6.86
CA ALA A 141 -19.80 -0.64 6.27
C ALA A 141 -19.12 -0.23 4.95
N TYR A 142 -19.83 0.52 4.10
CA TYR A 142 -19.30 1.04 2.85
C TYR A 142 -18.15 2.03 3.10
N SER A 143 -18.32 2.97 4.02
CA SER A 143 -17.28 3.94 4.40
C SER A 143 -16.02 3.24 4.93
N SER A 144 -16.19 2.24 5.80
CA SER A 144 -15.08 1.43 6.32
C SER A 144 -14.37 0.64 5.22
N ALA A 145 -15.12 0.02 4.31
CA ALA A 145 -14.54 -0.74 3.19
C ALA A 145 -13.74 0.18 2.26
N LYS A 146 -14.30 1.35 1.92
CA LYS A 146 -13.63 2.36 1.08
C LYS A 146 -12.35 2.88 1.73
N GLN A 147 -12.38 3.23 3.02
CA GLN A 147 -11.18 3.65 3.73
C GLN A 147 -10.10 2.55 3.75
N SER A 148 -10.51 1.29 3.94
CA SER A 148 -9.58 0.17 3.88
C SER A 148 -8.95 0.01 2.49
N GLU A 149 -9.71 0.23 1.42
CA GLU A 149 -9.20 0.16 0.05
C GLU A 149 -8.25 1.31 -0.26
N GLU A 150 -8.59 2.54 0.11
CA GLU A 150 -7.71 3.71 -0.02
C GLU A 150 -6.40 3.51 0.75
N LEU A 151 -6.46 2.93 1.95
CA LEU A 151 -5.27 2.59 2.73
C LEU A 151 -4.43 1.52 2.02
N LYS A 152 -5.04 0.47 1.45
CA LYS A 152 -4.33 -0.53 0.66
C LYS A 152 -3.61 0.08 -0.55
N GLN A 153 -4.29 0.96 -1.28
CA GLN A 153 -3.71 1.66 -2.44
C GLN A 153 -2.55 2.59 -2.05
N LYS A 154 -2.70 3.36 -0.96
CA LYS A 154 -1.61 4.19 -0.43
C LYS A 154 -0.42 3.33 0.01
N LEU A 155 -0.69 2.22 0.69
CA LEU A 155 0.35 1.30 1.14
C LEU A 155 1.07 0.66 -0.04
N SER A 156 0.35 0.16 -1.06
CA SER A 156 0.97 -0.41 -2.25
C SER A 156 1.83 0.61 -2.99
N LYS A 157 1.32 1.84 -3.17
CA LYS A 157 2.08 2.93 -3.80
C LYS A 157 3.35 3.26 -3.02
N ASN A 158 3.23 3.48 -1.71
CA ASN A 158 4.38 3.79 -0.86
C ASN A 158 5.39 2.64 -0.85
N THR A 159 4.94 1.38 -0.81
CA THR A 159 5.85 0.23 -0.88
C THR A 159 6.55 0.11 -2.23
N PHE A 160 5.87 0.45 -3.33
CA PHE A 160 6.48 0.46 -4.66
C PHE A 160 7.54 1.55 -4.78
N GLU A 161 7.22 2.79 -4.38
CA GLU A 161 8.17 3.91 -4.37
C GLU A 161 9.36 3.63 -3.46
N LEU A 162 9.11 3.07 -2.26
CA LEU A 162 10.16 2.67 -1.33
C LEU A 162 11.06 1.59 -1.96
N THR A 163 10.48 0.56 -2.58
CA THR A 163 11.24 -0.52 -3.23
C THR A 163 12.07 -0.01 -4.41
N ALA A 164 11.53 0.92 -5.20
CA ALA A 164 12.25 1.53 -6.32
C ALA A 164 13.45 2.36 -5.85
N ASN A 165 13.26 3.20 -4.82
CA ASN A 165 14.35 3.98 -4.23
C ASN A 165 15.42 3.08 -3.59
N ILE A 166 14.97 2.02 -2.91
CA ILE A 166 15.82 0.99 -2.32
C ILE A 166 16.68 0.31 -3.42
N ASP A 167 16.10 -0.09 -4.56
CA ASP A 167 16.84 -0.71 -5.68
C ASP A 167 17.88 0.23 -6.33
N LEU A 168 17.56 1.52 -6.47
CA LEU A 168 18.52 2.51 -6.97
C LEU A 168 19.72 2.64 -6.02
N ASN A 169 19.48 2.80 -4.72
CA ASN A 169 20.54 2.87 -3.72
C ASN A 169 21.42 1.61 -3.69
N TYR A 170 20.82 0.43 -3.90
CA TYR A 170 21.56 -0.83 -4.00
C TYR A 170 22.48 -0.87 -5.21
N LYS A 171 22.00 -0.46 -6.39
CA LYS A 171 22.81 -0.38 -7.61
C LYS A 171 23.98 0.58 -7.43
N ASP A 172 23.75 1.74 -6.83
CA ASP A 172 24.80 2.72 -6.56
C ASP A 172 25.83 2.21 -5.56
N ALA A 173 25.39 1.59 -4.46
CA ALA A 173 26.29 1.00 -3.47
C ALA A 173 27.14 -0.12 -4.08
N ARG A 174 26.53 -0.98 -4.91
CA ARG A 174 27.22 -2.07 -5.62
C ARG A 174 28.24 -1.52 -6.62
N ASN A 175 27.86 -0.52 -7.42
CA ASN A 175 28.77 0.12 -8.37
C ASN A 175 29.95 0.77 -7.64
N GLN A 176 29.69 1.48 -6.54
CA GLN A 176 30.75 2.07 -5.72
C GLN A 176 31.69 1.01 -5.14
N ALA A 177 31.15 -0.09 -4.62
CA ALA A 177 31.97 -1.20 -4.10
C ALA A 177 32.85 -1.82 -5.19
N ILE A 178 32.31 -2.05 -6.39
CA ILE A 178 33.06 -2.58 -7.54
C ILE A 178 34.17 -1.61 -7.96
N ILE A 179 33.87 -0.32 -8.08
CA ILE A 179 34.85 0.70 -8.48
C ILE A 179 35.97 0.79 -7.43
N CYS A 180 35.63 0.89 -6.14
CA CYS A 180 36.61 0.92 -5.06
C CYS A 180 37.48 -0.34 -5.06
N PHE A 181 36.89 -1.51 -5.29
CA PHE A 181 37.61 -2.78 -5.38
C PHE A 181 38.61 -2.76 -6.55
N VAL A 182 38.17 -2.41 -7.77
CA VAL A 182 39.03 -2.35 -8.95
C VAL A 182 40.16 -1.34 -8.77
N VAL A 183 39.87 -0.14 -8.24
CA VAL A 183 40.89 0.89 -7.96
C VAL A 183 41.89 0.37 -6.92
N SER A 184 41.42 -0.26 -5.84
CA SER A 184 42.29 -0.83 -4.80
C SER A 184 43.19 -1.93 -5.37
N LEU A 185 42.66 -2.78 -6.24
CA LEU A 185 43.42 -3.86 -6.87
C LEU A 185 44.50 -3.32 -7.80
N CYS A 186 44.15 -2.39 -8.70
CA CYS A 186 45.10 -1.78 -9.63
C CYS A 186 46.21 -1.00 -8.89
N THR A 187 45.84 -0.20 -7.88
CA THR A 187 46.81 0.56 -7.06
C THR A 187 47.72 -0.35 -6.25
N SER A 188 47.19 -1.45 -5.70
CA SER A 188 47.99 -2.44 -4.98
C SER A 188 49.02 -3.12 -5.89
N ILE A 189 48.60 -3.55 -7.08
CA ILE A 189 49.51 -4.19 -8.05
C ILE A 189 50.61 -3.20 -8.47
N ALA A 190 50.24 -1.96 -8.82
CA ALA A 190 51.21 -0.93 -9.21
C ALA A 190 52.18 -0.59 -8.06
N GLY A 191 51.67 -0.46 -6.83
CA GLY A 191 52.49 -0.18 -5.65
C GLY A 191 53.49 -1.31 -5.35
N ILE A 192 53.06 -2.57 -5.46
CA ILE A 192 53.93 -3.73 -5.28
C ILE A 192 55.04 -3.75 -6.34
N ILE A 193 54.70 -3.52 -7.63
CA ILE A 193 55.68 -3.47 -8.73
C ILE A 193 56.71 -2.36 -8.48
N LEU A 194 56.28 -1.17 -8.06
CA LEU A 194 57.18 -0.05 -7.75
C LEU A 194 58.10 -0.32 -6.56
N LEU A 195 57.59 -0.99 -5.52
CA LEU A 195 58.40 -1.40 -4.36
C LEU A 195 59.48 -2.41 -4.78
N PHE A 196 59.12 -3.44 -5.54
CA PHE A 196 60.08 -4.42 -6.04
C PHE A 196 61.09 -3.79 -7.00
N TYR A 197 60.65 -2.90 -7.89
CA TYR A 197 61.54 -2.18 -8.80
C TYR A 197 62.55 -1.30 -8.06
N GLY A 198 62.08 -0.53 -7.07
CA GLY A 198 62.94 0.28 -6.22
C GLY A 198 63.98 -0.56 -5.48
N PHE A 199 63.57 -1.69 -4.91
CA PHE A 199 64.46 -2.61 -4.19
C PHE A 199 65.47 -3.30 -5.10
N TYR A 200 65.01 -3.81 -6.25
CA TYR A 200 65.86 -4.46 -7.25
C TYR A 200 66.96 -3.52 -7.74
N HIS A 201 66.61 -2.26 -8.08
CA HIS A 201 67.56 -1.27 -8.55
C HIS A 201 68.61 -0.87 -7.49
N VAL A 202 68.27 -0.91 -6.20
CA VAL A 202 69.22 -0.69 -5.09
C VAL A 202 70.22 -1.85 -4.97
N ILE A 203 69.79 -3.09 -5.23
CA ILE A 203 70.65 -4.28 -5.12
C ILE A 203 71.57 -4.43 -6.32
N GLU A 204 71.06 -4.21 -7.54
CA GLU A 204 71.80 -4.50 -8.77
C GLU A 204 72.92 -3.49 -9.05
N LYS A 205 72.72 -2.20 -8.73
CA LYS A 205 73.74 -1.17 -8.96
C LYS A 205 74.74 -1.10 -7.82
N LYS A 206 75.90 -1.76 -8.01
CA LYS A 206 77.09 -1.61 -7.14
C LYS A 206 77.69 -0.20 -7.15
N ASP A 207 77.47 0.57 -8.22
CA ASP A 207 78.07 1.91 -8.37
C ASP A 207 77.12 3.00 -7.84
N LYS A 208 77.47 3.58 -6.69
CA LYS A 208 76.63 4.51 -5.91
C LYS A 208 76.66 5.92 -6.48
N THR A 209 76.14 6.11 -7.69
CA THR A 209 75.87 7.48 -8.19
C THR A 209 74.65 8.05 -7.46
N SER A 210 74.76 9.27 -6.92
CA SER A 210 73.71 9.91 -6.11
C SER A 210 72.33 9.94 -6.78
N ASP A 211 72.29 10.12 -8.10
CA ASP A 211 71.05 10.15 -8.89
C ASP A 211 70.27 8.81 -8.86
N THR A 212 70.98 7.68 -8.79
CA THR A 212 70.34 6.34 -8.74
C THR A 212 69.72 6.01 -7.38
N LEU A 213 70.32 6.51 -6.30
CA LEU A 213 69.77 6.42 -4.95
C LEU A 213 68.50 7.26 -4.80
N VAL A 214 68.49 8.46 -5.39
CA VAL A 214 67.31 9.34 -5.35
C VAL A 214 66.13 8.70 -6.11
N LYS A 215 66.37 8.17 -7.32
CA LYS A 215 65.30 7.54 -8.14
C LYS A 215 64.71 6.30 -7.46
N SER A 216 65.54 5.45 -6.87
CA SER A 216 65.08 4.25 -6.14
C SER A 216 64.34 4.60 -4.86
N GLY A 217 64.84 5.57 -4.09
CA GLY A 217 64.14 6.09 -2.90
C GLY A 217 62.78 6.69 -3.22
N MET A 218 62.67 7.46 -4.30
CA MET A 218 61.41 8.03 -4.76
C MET A 218 60.42 6.95 -5.22
N ALA A 219 60.87 5.92 -5.95
CA ALA A 219 60.00 4.81 -6.34
C ALA A 219 59.42 4.07 -5.14
N ALA A 220 60.23 3.82 -4.10
CA ALA A 220 59.77 3.19 -2.87
C ALA A 220 58.76 4.06 -2.09
N LEU A 221 59.00 5.38 -1.99
CA LEU A 221 58.07 6.32 -1.36
C LEU A 221 56.72 6.37 -2.09
N VAL A 222 56.72 6.43 -3.42
CA VAL A 222 55.49 6.39 -4.23
C VAL A 222 54.76 5.05 -4.04
N GLY A 223 55.50 3.94 -4.02
CA GLY A 223 54.94 2.61 -3.73
C GLY A 223 54.25 2.54 -2.37
N ALA A 224 54.89 3.06 -1.31
CA ALA A 224 54.31 3.11 0.04
C ALA A 224 53.07 4.02 0.10
N PHE A 225 53.10 5.18 -0.57
CA PHE A 225 51.95 6.07 -0.66
C PHE A 225 50.75 5.41 -1.37
N LEU A 226 51.00 4.71 -2.49
CA LEU A 226 49.97 3.95 -3.20
C LEU A 226 49.31 2.90 -2.31
N GLN A 227 50.08 2.20 -1.46
CA GLN A 227 49.51 1.26 -0.48
C GLN A 227 48.61 1.97 0.56
N GLY A 228 48.98 3.18 0.99
CA GLY A 228 48.12 4.02 1.82
C GLY A 228 46.78 4.34 1.15
N VAL A 229 46.80 4.70 -0.14
CA VAL A 229 45.58 4.91 -0.95
C VAL A 229 44.76 3.63 -1.07
N THR A 230 45.40 2.48 -1.27
CA THR A 230 44.73 1.17 -1.31
C THR A 230 43.97 0.88 -0.02
N VAL A 231 44.56 1.14 1.16
CA VAL A 231 43.87 0.95 2.46
C VAL A 231 42.64 1.84 2.58
N LEU A 232 42.73 3.11 2.15
CA LEU A 232 41.59 4.03 2.16
C LEU A 232 40.48 3.55 1.20
N ALA A 233 40.84 3.12 -0.01
CA ALA A 233 39.89 2.57 -0.98
C ALA A 233 39.20 1.30 -0.44
N PHE A 234 39.95 0.42 0.24
CA PHE A 234 39.41 -0.78 0.86
C PHE A 234 38.41 -0.45 1.98
N ASN A 235 38.73 0.53 2.85
CA ASN A 235 37.82 0.98 3.90
C ASN A 235 36.52 1.56 3.33
N GLN A 236 36.60 2.32 2.23
CA GLN A 236 35.40 2.81 1.53
C GLN A 236 34.60 1.67 0.91
N GLY A 237 35.27 0.68 0.31
CA GLY A 237 34.63 -0.53 -0.22
C GLY A 237 33.90 -1.33 0.88
N LYS A 238 34.52 -1.48 2.05
CA LYS A 238 33.89 -2.11 3.22
C LYS A 238 32.63 -1.36 3.67
N ALA A 239 32.69 -0.03 3.77
CA ALA A 239 31.53 0.79 4.12
C ALA A 239 30.41 0.72 3.06
N ALA A 240 30.75 0.53 1.78
CA ALA A 240 29.76 0.28 0.72
C ALA A 240 29.09 -1.10 0.89
N ASN A 241 29.86 -2.15 1.20
CA ASN A 241 29.30 -3.47 1.49
C ASN A 241 28.39 -3.48 2.72
N GLU A 242 28.78 -2.81 3.81
CA GLU A 242 27.94 -2.69 5.01
C GLU A 242 26.61 -1.97 4.73
N ARG A 243 26.58 -1.01 3.78
CA ARG A 243 25.34 -0.40 3.28
C ARG A 243 24.48 -1.40 2.49
N MET A 244 25.10 -2.28 1.71
CA MET A 244 24.42 -3.34 0.96
C MET A 244 23.80 -4.40 1.89
N ASP A 245 24.49 -4.77 2.97
CA ASP A 245 23.95 -5.70 3.96
C ASP A 245 22.76 -5.11 4.71
N ARG A 246 22.84 -3.82 5.07
CA ARG A 246 21.71 -3.06 5.63
C ARG A 246 20.50 -3.09 4.70
N TYR A 247 20.72 -2.89 3.40
CA TYR A 247 19.66 -3.00 2.39
C TYR A 247 18.95 -4.37 2.43
N HIS A 248 19.70 -5.48 2.46
CA HIS A 248 19.09 -6.81 2.49
C HIS A 248 18.28 -7.04 3.76
N LYS A 249 18.76 -6.53 4.89
CA LYS A 249 18.04 -6.59 6.18
C LYS A 249 16.75 -5.77 6.14
N GLU A 250 16.78 -4.55 5.60
CA GLU A 250 15.59 -3.70 5.46
C GLU A 250 14.56 -4.34 4.51
N LEU A 251 15.00 -4.85 3.36
CA LEU A 251 14.12 -5.53 2.40
C LEU A 251 13.45 -6.77 3.01
N TYR A 252 14.22 -7.56 3.78
CA TYR A 252 13.69 -8.71 4.50
C TYR A 252 12.61 -8.30 5.51
N ASN A 253 12.86 -7.23 6.29
CA ASN A 253 11.90 -6.73 7.27
C ASN A 253 10.61 -6.21 6.62
N VAL A 254 10.71 -5.46 5.51
CA VAL A 254 9.55 -4.99 4.75
C VAL A 254 8.71 -6.16 4.24
N ARG A 255 9.35 -7.20 3.69
CA ARG A 255 8.64 -8.41 3.24
C ARG A 255 7.99 -9.15 4.40
N LYS A 256 8.66 -9.27 5.55
CA LYS A 256 8.09 -9.88 6.75
C LYS A 256 6.84 -9.13 7.23
N LEU A 257 6.90 -7.80 7.25
CA LEU A 257 5.73 -6.96 7.59
C LEU A 257 4.58 -7.18 6.60
N GLN A 258 4.86 -7.21 5.29
CA GLN A 258 3.85 -7.48 4.28
C GLN A 258 3.17 -8.84 4.49
N ILE A 259 3.95 -9.90 4.76
CA ILE A 259 3.43 -11.24 5.05
C ILE A 259 2.55 -11.21 6.31
N LEU A 260 3.00 -10.55 7.39
CA LEU A 260 2.23 -10.44 8.62
C LEU A 260 0.92 -9.68 8.40
N LEU A 261 0.96 -8.56 7.67
CA LEU A 261 -0.24 -7.81 7.32
C LEU A 261 -1.19 -8.65 6.48
N SER A 262 -0.71 -9.37 5.47
CA SER A 262 -1.54 -10.29 4.67
C SER A 262 -2.15 -11.41 5.53
N ALA A 263 -1.40 -11.97 6.48
CA ALA A 263 -1.92 -12.98 7.41
C ALA A 263 -3.05 -12.42 8.29
N THR A 264 -2.95 -11.14 8.73
CA THR A 264 -4.03 -10.52 9.52
C THR A 264 -5.33 -10.28 8.73
N GLU A 265 -5.27 -10.29 7.40
CA GLU A 265 -6.48 -10.20 6.56
C GLU A 265 -7.27 -11.50 6.57
N GLN A 266 -6.65 -12.61 6.95
CA GLN A 266 -7.31 -13.92 7.09
C GLN A 266 -7.94 -14.12 8.48
N LEU A 267 -7.64 -13.23 9.43
CA LEU A 267 -8.23 -13.28 10.78
C LEU A 267 -9.69 -12.82 10.78
N SER A 268 -10.42 -13.23 11.82
CA SER A 268 -11.81 -12.80 12.01
C SER A 268 -11.92 -11.26 12.05
N PRO A 269 -13.01 -10.67 11.53
CA PRO A 269 -13.16 -9.21 11.43
C PRO A 269 -13.08 -8.48 12.76
N GLU A 270 -13.46 -9.15 13.86
CA GLU A 270 -13.41 -8.59 15.22
C GLU A 270 -11.97 -8.49 15.76
N THR A 271 -11.13 -9.48 15.42
CA THR A 271 -9.72 -9.53 15.88
C THR A 271 -8.74 -8.81 14.96
N SER A 272 -9.09 -8.64 13.68
CA SER A 272 -8.20 -8.09 12.65
C SER A 272 -7.65 -6.68 12.98
N PRO A 273 -8.44 -5.71 13.48
CA PRO A 273 -7.95 -4.36 13.76
C PRO A 273 -6.88 -4.33 14.86
N GLN A 274 -7.14 -5.04 15.97
CA GLN A 274 -6.23 -5.06 17.12
C GLN A 274 -4.94 -5.82 16.79
N ALA A 275 -5.05 -6.96 16.08
CA ALA A 275 -3.89 -7.72 15.61
C ALA A 275 -3.02 -6.89 14.66
N LYS A 276 -3.63 -6.17 13.70
CA LYS A 276 -2.92 -5.24 12.80
C LYS A 276 -2.17 -4.17 13.59
N GLN A 277 -2.82 -3.55 14.56
CA GLN A 277 -2.20 -2.51 15.38
C GLN A 277 -0.99 -3.04 16.17
N GLN A 278 -1.13 -4.21 16.80
CA GLN A 278 -0.03 -4.84 17.55
C GLN A 278 1.15 -5.22 16.64
N ILE A 279 0.88 -5.78 15.46
CA ILE A 279 1.93 -6.11 14.49
C ILE A 279 2.65 -4.85 14.00
N ILE A 280 1.90 -3.78 13.70
CA ILE A 280 2.49 -2.50 13.29
C ILE A 280 3.36 -1.93 14.41
N GLN A 281 2.85 -1.89 15.65
CA GLN A 281 3.61 -1.38 16.81
C GLN A 281 4.87 -2.21 17.09
N SER A 282 4.74 -3.54 17.14
CA SER A 282 5.88 -4.43 17.36
C SER A 282 6.95 -4.29 16.27
N THR A 283 6.53 -4.25 15.00
CA THR A 283 7.47 -4.08 13.89
C THR A 283 8.13 -2.71 13.92
N THR A 284 7.36 -1.65 14.23
CA THR A 284 7.89 -0.28 14.33
C THR A 284 8.91 -0.15 15.45
N ASN A 285 8.61 -0.71 16.62
CA ASN A 285 9.52 -0.69 17.78
C ASN A 285 10.83 -1.41 17.47
N SER A 286 10.76 -2.61 16.87
CA SER A 286 11.96 -3.36 16.45
C SER A 286 12.78 -2.60 15.40
N TRP A 287 12.12 -1.86 14.50
CA TRP A 287 12.81 -1.07 13.50
C TRP A 287 13.51 0.15 14.12
N ILE A 288 12.83 0.88 15.01
CA ILE A 288 13.41 2.02 15.75
C ILE A 288 14.62 1.56 16.59
N GLU A 289 14.51 0.41 17.25
CA GLU A 289 15.62 -0.17 18.02
C GLU A 289 16.83 -0.45 17.13
N SER A 290 16.63 -1.04 15.94
CA SER A 290 17.71 -1.28 14.98
C SER A 290 18.37 0.01 14.45
N ILE A 291 17.61 1.11 14.31
CA ILE A 291 18.13 2.42 13.91
C ILE A 291 18.96 3.05 15.04
N ASN A 292 18.54 2.85 16.29
CA ASN A 292 19.26 3.37 17.45
C ASN A 292 20.56 2.59 17.71
N GLU A 293 20.55 1.26 17.54
CA GLU A 293 21.76 0.44 17.60
C GLU A 293 22.81 0.88 16.58
N THR A 294 22.39 1.14 15.34
CA THR A 294 23.30 1.59 14.27
C THR A 294 23.89 2.98 14.54
N LYS A 295 23.08 3.94 15.01
CA LYS A 295 23.59 5.26 15.41
C LYS A 295 24.60 5.21 16.56
N ASN A 296 24.44 4.26 17.48
CA ASN A 296 25.36 4.10 18.60
C ASN A 296 26.69 3.44 18.18
N LEU A 297 26.68 2.62 17.12
CA LEU A 297 27.89 2.04 16.52
C LEU A 297 28.66 3.03 15.64
N GLU A 298 27.97 3.98 14.99
CA GLU A 298 28.58 5.00 14.13
C GLU A 298 29.15 6.21 14.91
N LYS A 299 28.87 6.34 16.23
CA LYS A 299 29.58 7.33 17.04
C LYS A 299 31.07 6.96 17.08
N PRO A 300 31.98 7.83 16.60
CA PRO A 300 33.40 7.56 16.67
C PRO A 300 33.73 7.28 18.14
N LYS A 301 34.36 6.14 18.41
CA LYS A 301 34.99 5.88 19.70
C LYS A 301 35.99 7.02 19.88
N GLU A 302 35.60 8.06 20.61
CA GLU A 302 36.53 9.08 21.09
C GLU A 302 37.72 8.32 21.65
N GLN A 303 38.87 8.52 21.00
CA GLN A 303 40.13 7.95 21.44
C GLN A 303 40.27 8.32 22.92
N LYS A 304 40.15 7.32 23.80
CA LYS A 304 40.61 7.43 25.17
C LYS A 304 42.07 7.90 25.07
N ASN A 305 42.27 9.17 25.39
CA ASN A 305 43.59 9.79 25.47
C ASN A 305 44.54 8.82 26.15
N LEU A 306 45.59 8.40 25.43
CA LEU A 306 46.74 7.77 26.05
C LEU A 306 47.26 8.74 27.10
N GLY A 307 47.23 8.30 28.37
CA GLY A 307 47.92 8.98 29.44
C GLY A 307 49.37 9.22 29.03
N LYS A 308 49.83 10.45 29.21
CA LYS A 308 51.24 10.80 29.16
C LYS A 308 51.98 9.96 30.21
N PRO A 309 53.08 9.28 29.86
CA PRO A 309 54.02 8.82 30.87
C PRO A 309 54.76 10.05 31.43
N ASN A 310 54.80 10.15 32.75
CA ASN A 310 55.81 10.92 33.48
C ASN A 310 57.13 10.15 33.47
#